data_AF-A0AA47MJM5-F1
#
_entry.id   AF-A0AA47MJM5-F1
#
_cell.length_a   1.000
_cell.length_b   1.000
_cell.length_c   1.000
_cell.angle_alpha   90.00
_cell.angle_beta   90.00
_cell.angle_gamma   90.00
#
_symmetry.space_group_name_H-M   'P 1'
#
loop_
_entity.id
_entity.type
_entity.pdbx_description
1 polymer ?
#
loop_
_entity_poly.entity_id
_entity_poly.type
_entity_poly.pdbx_seq_one_letter_code
_entity_poly.pdbx_strand_id
1 'polypeptide(L)'
;MATGFSVEDFLATPTLEGLDQCRKVDLCEIGAHFGVELSKAKTVAQLREAVLVLLKDKGVPIEEGAVVKAVLTGSPDPSEVKIGVEPGADQVEKSLSTPGSSRASSVSSVSVSTKLKVRLARLKLEAEEREKERAADYRHREAMRKLELDAEMQHAVAKKKLEAELEKKRLDCQFLPKSPITLQPDAPAYPNKPFDASRHIALVPQFREHEIDAYFESLKELLPLLNGQKMLGRL
;
A
#
# COMPACT_ATOMS: atom_id res chain seq x y z
N MET A 1 23.39 -15.00 -37.96
CA MET A 1 24.30 -13.97 -37.41
C MET A 1 23.68 -13.50 -36.11
N ALA A 2 24.18 -13.94 -34.95
CA ALA A 2 23.65 -13.49 -33.66
C ALA A 2 24.09 -12.04 -33.45
N THR A 3 23.17 -11.09 -33.57
CA THR A 3 23.38 -9.71 -33.14
C THR A 3 23.45 -9.73 -31.62
N GLY A 4 24.65 -9.93 -31.08
CA GLY A 4 24.89 -9.88 -29.65
C GLY A 4 24.62 -8.47 -29.15
N PHE A 5 23.82 -8.35 -28.09
CA PHE A 5 23.71 -7.10 -27.34
C PHE A 5 25.08 -6.77 -26.76
N SER A 6 25.56 -5.54 -26.98
CA SER A 6 26.80 -5.03 -26.40
C SER A 6 26.46 -4.13 -25.21
N VAL A 7 26.96 -4.49 -24.03
CA VAL A 7 26.78 -3.70 -22.79
C VAL A 7 27.38 -2.31 -22.94
N GLU A 8 28.50 -2.18 -23.66
CA GLU A 8 29.19 -0.91 -23.87
C GLU A 8 28.37 0.06 -24.73
N ASP A 9 27.72 -0.43 -25.80
CA ASP A 9 26.85 0.38 -26.67
C ASP A 9 25.61 0.88 -25.91
N PHE A 10 25.06 0.04 -25.02
CA PHE A 10 23.96 0.41 -24.15
C PHE A 10 24.34 1.45 -23.09
N LEU A 11 25.55 1.36 -22.52
CA LEU A 11 26.03 2.36 -21.56
C LEU A 11 26.29 3.72 -22.23
N ALA A 12 26.67 3.72 -23.51
CA ALA A 12 26.83 4.95 -24.30
C ALA A 12 25.47 5.58 -24.67
N THR A 13 24.48 4.76 -25.04
CA THR A 13 23.12 5.19 -25.36
C THR A 13 22.09 4.27 -24.71
N PRO A 14 21.67 4.56 -23.46
CA PRO A 14 20.75 3.70 -22.73
C PRO A 14 19.34 3.89 -23.29
N THR A 15 18.86 2.87 -24.00
CA THR A 15 17.54 2.84 -24.63
C THR A 15 16.65 1.83 -23.95
N LEU A 16 15.36 2.13 -23.83
CA LEU A 16 14.41 1.22 -23.16
C LEU A 16 14.28 -0.12 -23.91
N GLU A 17 14.30 -0.08 -25.24
CA GLU A 17 14.31 -1.28 -26.09
C GLU A 17 15.59 -2.10 -25.95
N GLY A 18 16.74 -1.45 -25.74
CA GLY A 18 18.01 -2.13 -25.48
C GLY A 18 17.97 -2.90 -24.17
N LEU A 19 17.39 -2.31 -23.12
CA LEU A 19 17.25 -2.96 -21.81
C LEU A 19 16.35 -4.20 -21.86
N ASP A 20 15.34 -4.18 -22.74
CA ASP A 20 14.43 -5.31 -22.96
C ASP A 20 15.03 -6.44 -23.78
N GLN A 21 16.13 -6.19 -24.49
CA GLN A 21 16.90 -7.21 -25.22
C GLN A 21 18.04 -7.79 -24.37
N CYS A 22 18.39 -7.17 -23.25
CA CYS A 22 19.41 -7.66 -22.33
C CYS A 22 19.07 -9.04 -21.77
N ARG A 23 20.08 -9.91 -21.79
CA ARG A 23 20.08 -11.19 -21.07
C ARG A 23 20.36 -10.96 -19.60
N LYS A 24 20.12 -12.00 -18.81
CA LYS A 24 20.36 -11.99 -17.37
C LYS A 24 21.82 -11.65 -17.00
N VAL A 25 22.78 -12.05 -17.84
CA VAL A 25 24.20 -11.78 -17.65
C VAL A 25 24.49 -10.29 -17.89
N ASP A 26 24.04 -9.76 -19.03
CA ASP A 26 24.17 -8.36 -19.42
C ASP A 26 23.60 -7.40 -18.37
N LEU A 27 22.44 -7.72 -17.78
CA LEU A 27 21.84 -6.92 -16.70
C LEU A 27 22.72 -6.89 -15.44
N CYS A 28 23.31 -8.02 -15.07
CA CYS A 28 24.25 -8.07 -13.95
C CYS A 28 25.54 -7.28 -14.24
N GLU A 29 26.04 -7.33 -15.47
CA GLU A 29 27.22 -6.55 -15.90
C GLU A 29 26.96 -5.05 -15.88
N ILE A 30 25.77 -4.61 -16.32
CA ILE A 30 25.34 -3.21 -16.20
C ILE A 30 25.32 -2.80 -14.72
N GLY A 31 24.72 -3.60 -13.84
CA GLY A 31 24.73 -3.33 -12.39
C GLY A 31 26.14 -3.21 -11.83
N ALA A 32 27.03 -4.12 -12.20
CA ALA A 32 28.43 -4.12 -11.80
C ALA A 32 29.18 -2.85 -12.26
N HIS A 33 28.90 -2.36 -13.47
CA HIS A 33 29.48 -1.12 -13.99
C HIS A 33 29.13 0.10 -13.13
N PHE A 34 27.94 0.12 -12.54
CA PHE A 34 27.50 1.18 -11.63
C PHE A 34 27.80 0.90 -10.15
N GLY A 35 28.53 -0.17 -9.85
CA GLY A 35 28.94 -0.56 -8.50
C GLY A 35 27.84 -1.22 -7.66
N VAL A 36 26.79 -1.77 -8.29
CA VAL A 36 25.68 -2.43 -7.61
C VAL A 36 25.60 -3.89 -8.03
N GLU A 37 25.80 -4.79 -7.07
CA GLU A 37 25.74 -6.23 -7.34
C GLU A 37 24.29 -6.72 -7.42
N LEU A 38 23.83 -6.95 -8.64
CA LEU A 38 22.49 -7.45 -8.89
C LEU A 38 22.45 -8.97 -8.71
N SER A 39 21.65 -9.42 -7.74
CA SER A 39 21.55 -10.83 -7.38
C SER A 39 21.03 -11.69 -8.55
N LYS A 40 21.82 -12.68 -8.95
CA LYS A 40 21.45 -13.70 -9.95
C LYS A 40 20.27 -14.58 -9.53
N ALA A 41 19.79 -14.50 -8.28
CA ALA A 41 18.59 -15.19 -7.83
C ALA A 41 17.29 -14.54 -8.34
N LYS A 42 17.33 -13.25 -8.73
CA LYS A 42 16.16 -12.51 -9.21
C LYS A 42 15.75 -12.90 -10.63
N THR A 43 14.48 -12.70 -10.96
CA THR A 43 13.96 -12.90 -12.32
C THR A 43 14.49 -11.82 -13.27
N VAL A 44 14.46 -12.07 -14.59
CA VAL A 44 14.93 -11.09 -15.59
C VAL A 44 14.16 -9.77 -15.48
N ALA A 45 12.84 -9.83 -15.25
CA ALA A 45 12.01 -8.64 -15.03
C ALA A 45 12.44 -7.83 -13.78
N GLN A 46 12.70 -8.51 -12.66
CA GLN A 46 13.19 -7.87 -11.44
C GLN A 46 14.58 -7.25 -11.62
N LEU A 47 15.44 -7.86 -12.44
CA LEU A 47 16.76 -7.32 -12.78
C LEU A 47 16.64 -6.09 -13.68
N ARG A 48 15.75 -6.10 -14.67
CA ARG A 48 15.47 -4.94 -15.53
C ARG A 48 14.97 -3.75 -14.71
N GLU A 49 14.03 -3.98 -13.81
CA GLU A 49 13.52 -2.93 -12.95
C GLU A 49 14.60 -2.38 -12.01
N ALA A 50 15.43 -3.25 -11.43
CA ALA A 50 16.56 -2.81 -10.61
C ALA A 50 17.58 -1.98 -11.42
N VAL A 51 17.86 -2.36 -12.67
CA VAL A 51 18.72 -1.57 -13.57
C VAL A 51 18.06 -0.24 -13.94
N LEU A 52 16.76 -0.21 -14.20
CA LEU A 52 15.99 1.01 -14.49
C LEU A 52 16.03 2.01 -13.33
N VAL A 53 15.84 1.53 -12.10
CA VAL A 53 15.97 2.35 -10.89
C VAL A 53 17.40 2.86 -10.74
N LEU A 54 18.38 1.99 -10.94
CA LEU A 54 19.80 2.34 -10.86
C LEU A 54 20.22 3.39 -11.89
N LEU A 55 19.74 3.31 -13.13
CA LEU A 55 20.01 4.29 -14.18
C LEU A 55 19.37 5.65 -13.84
N LYS A 56 18.15 5.65 -13.28
CA LYS A 56 17.48 6.87 -12.79
C LYS A 56 18.23 7.51 -11.62
N ASP A 57 18.68 6.71 -10.65
CA ASP A 57 19.43 7.20 -9.48
C ASP A 57 20.80 7.77 -9.87
N LYS A 58 21.42 7.24 -10.92
CA LYS A 58 22.69 7.75 -11.48
C LYS A 58 22.49 8.90 -12.48
N GLY A 59 21.24 9.34 -12.70
CA GLY A 59 20.91 10.46 -13.57
C GLY A 59 21.19 10.20 -15.05
N VAL A 60 21.23 8.93 -15.46
CA VAL A 60 21.46 8.54 -16.85
C VAL A 60 20.13 8.68 -17.60
N PRO A 61 20.03 9.59 -18.60
CA PRO A 61 18.81 9.77 -19.36
C PRO A 61 18.59 8.54 -20.22
N ILE A 62 17.55 7.76 -19.91
CA ILE A 62 17.07 6.71 -20.80
C ILE A 62 16.29 7.42 -21.89
N GLU A 63 16.74 7.31 -23.14
CA GLU A 63 15.98 7.77 -24.29
C GLU A 63 14.76 6.86 -24.42
N GLU A 64 13.68 7.21 -23.72
CA GLU A 64 12.33 6.81 -24.10
C GLU A 64 12.12 7.39 -25.50
N GLY A 65 11.78 6.54 -26.48
CA GLY A 65 11.63 6.92 -27.89
C GLY A 65 10.72 8.13 -28.08
N ALA A 66 11.28 9.31 -27.92
CA ALA A 66 10.73 10.61 -28.21
C ALA A 66 11.32 10.99 -29.55
N VAL A 67 10.54 10.70 -30.58
CA VAL A 67 10.73 11.22 -31.93
C VAL A 67 11.18 12.67 -31.83
N VAL A 68 12.36 12.90 -32.37
CA VAL A 68 13.11 14.16 -32.33
C VAL A 68 12.21 15.32 -32.74
N LYS A 69 12.17 16.35 -31.89
CA LYS A 69 11.56 17.65 -32.16
C LYS A 69 12.39 18.39 -33.21
N ALA A 70 11.85 18.60 -34.39
CA ALA A 70 12.20 19.71 -35.29
C ALA A 70 10.87 20.38 -35.68
N VAL A 71 10.48 21.47 -35.01
CA VAL A 71 10.59 22.85 -35.53
C VAL A 71 9.74 23.06 -36.80
N LEU A 72 8.62 23.75 -36.58
CA LEU A 72 7.92 24.67 -37.47
C LEU A 72 7.17 24.14 -38.70
N THR A 73 5.87 24.51 -38.71
CA THR A 73 5.01 24.82 -39.86
C THR A 73 4.48 23.68 -40.74
N GLY A 74 3.16 23.67 -40.91
CA GLY A 74 2.50 23.15 -42.12
C GLY A 74 1.89 21.75 -42.02
N SER A 75 0.56 21.70 -41.87
CA SER A 75 -0.29 20.70 -42.56
C SER A 75 0.13 20.64 -44.05
N PRO A 76 0.18 19.48 -44.75
CA PRO A 76 -1.02 18.70 -45.03
C PRO A 76 -0.85 17.16 -45.13
N ASP A 77 -1.99 16.48 -44.96
CA ASP A 77 -2.31 15.13 -45.48
C ASP A 77 -2.12 15.09 -47.02
N PRO A 78 -1.64 14.00 -47.66
CA PRO A 78 -2.55 12.91 -48.07
C PRO A 78 -1.94 11.48 -48.21
N SER A 79 -2.77 10.48 -47.86
CA SER A 79 -3.07 9.25 -48.64
C SER A 79 -2.12 8.02 -48.76
N GLU A 80 -2.80 6.86 -48.85
CA GLU A 80 -2.40 5.48 -49.25
C GLU A 80 -1.59 4.67 -48.20
N VAL A 81 -1.94 3.43 -47.83
CA VAL A 81 -1.95 2.16 -48.60
C VAL A 81 -2.74 1.12 -47.75
N LYS A 82 -3.85 0.49 -48.19
CA LYS A 82 -4.04 -0.71 -49.06
C LYS A 82 -4.08 -2.07 -48.32
N ILE A 83 -5.31 -2.63 -48.27
CA ILE A 83 -5.79 -3.99 -48.63
C ILE A 83 -5.05 -5.25 -48.11
N GLY A 84 -5.86 -6.14 -47.51
CA GLY A 84 -5.70 -7.62 -47.41
C GLY A 84 -6.24 -8.09 -46.06
N VAL A 85 -7.28 -8.92 -45.93
CA VAL A 85 -7.42 -10.31 -46.40
C VAL A 85 -8.90 -10.74 -46.28
N GLU A 86 -9.39 -11.42 -47.31
CA GLU A 86 -10.52 -12.41 -47.35
C GLU A 86 -9.87 -13.74 -47.83
N PRO A 87 -10.51 -14.95 -47.84
CA PRO A 87 -11.87 -15.34 -47.43
C PRO A 87 -11.91 -16.68 -46.62
N GLY A 88 -13.10 -17.14 -46.22
CA GLY A 88 -13.31 -18.53 -45.77
C GLY A 88 -14.75 -18.84 -45.34
N ALA A 89 -15.47 -19.57 -46.18
CA ALA A 89 -16.89 -19.88 -46.12
C ALA A 89 -17.28 -20.92 -45.04
N ASP A 90 -18.49 -20.83 -44.50
CA ASP A 90 -19.50 -21.89 -44.67
C ASP A 90 -20.89 -21.44 -44.23
N GLN A 91 -21.88 -21.83 -45.04
CA GLN A 91 -23.30 -21.50 -44.90
C GLN A 91 -23.99 -22.49 -43.96
N VAL A 92 -24.87 -22.02 -43.07
CA VAL A 92 -26.12 -22.75 -42.76
C VAL A 92 -27.24 -21.74 -42.47
N GLU A 93 -28.27 -21.87 -43.30
CA GLU A 93 -29.56 -21.19 -43.29
C GLU A 93 -30.32 -21.32 -41.96
N LYS A 94 -30.88 -20.22 -41.44
CA LYS A 94 -32.24 -20.25 -40.89
C LYS A 94 -32.92 -18.89 -40.96
N SER A 95 -33.79 -18.79 -41.94
CA SER A 95 -34.79 -17.75 -42.19
C SER A 95 -35.65 -17.41 -40.96
N LEU A 96 -35.69 -16.14 -40.59
CA LEU A 96 -36.81 -15.51 -39.89
C LEU A 96 -37.08 -14.17 -40.58
N SER A 97 -38.14 -14.16 -41.39
CA SER A 97 -38.61 -13.02 -42.16
C SER A 97 -39.11 -11.90 -41.24
N THR A 98 -38.60 -10.69 -41.43
CA THR A 98 -39.28 -9.45 -41.01
C THR A 98 -39.49 -8.57 -42.24
N PRO A 99 -40.72 -8.12 -42.53
CA PRO A 99 -41.02 -7.39 -43.75
C PRO A 99 -40.67 -5.92 -43.62
N GLY A 100 -40.07 -5.39 -44.68
CA GLY A 100 -40.28 -4.01 -45.12
C GLY A 100 -39.56 -2.91 -44.36
N SER A 101 -38.49 -2.38 -44.95
CA SER A 101 -38.50 -0.96 -45.37
C SER A 101 -37.25 -0.65 -46.19
N SER A 102 -37.32 -0.87 -47.49
CA SER A 102 -36.48 -0.15 -48.44
C SER A 102 -37.27 1.06 -48.94
N ARG A 103 -37.14 2.22 -48.28
CA ARG A 103 -37.45 3.51 -48.91
C ARG A 103 -36.71 4.69 -48.28
N ALA A 104 -35.95 5.35 -49.14
CA ALA A 104 -35.53 6.76 -49.08
C ALA A 104 -34.45 7.17 -48.06
N SER A 105 -33.21 6.87 -48.43
CA SER A 105 -32.11 7.84 -48.33
C SER A 105 -32.51 9.13 -49.05
N SER A 106 -32.89 10.19 -48.31
CA SER A 106 -32.81 11.61 -48.73
C SER A 106 -33.22 12.64 -47.66
N VAL A 107 -33.67 12.25 -46.46
CA VAL A 107 -33.95 13.18 -45.35
C VAL A 107 -33.29 12.70 -44.06
N SER A 108 -32.00 13.00 -43.84
CA SER A 108 -31.40 12.76 -42.52
C SER A 108 -29.99 13.33 -42.27
N SER A 109 -29.28 13.95 -43.23
CA SER A 109 -27.93 14.48 -42.98
C SER A 109 -27.87 15.47 -41.79
N VAL A 110 -28.87 16.34 -41.66
CA VAL A 110 -29.03 17.24 -40.50
C VAL A 110 -29.27 16.47 -39.20
N SER A 111 -30.09 15.40 -39.23
CA SER A 111 -30.37 14.56 -38.06
C SER A 111 -29.18 13.70 -37.61
N VAL A 112 -28.33 13.28 -38.56
CA VAL A 112 -27.09 12.54 -38.27
C VAL A 112 -26.06 13.50 -37.71
N SER A 113 -25.90 14.69 -38.30
CA SER A 113 -25.02 15.74 -37.79
C SER A 113 -25.38 16.16 -36.35
N THR A 114 -26.66 16.34 -36.04
CA THR A 114 -27.10 16.66 -34.67
C THR A 114 -26.88 15.50 -33.70
N LYS A 115 -27.19 14.26 -34.09
CA LYS A 115 -26.89 13.06 -33.28
C LYS A 115 -25.39 12.91 -32.99
N LEU A 116 -24.53 13.15 -33.98
CA LEU A 116 -23.08 13.12 -33.82
C LEU A 116 -22.59 14.20 -32.85
N LYS A 117 -23.13 15.43 -32.95
CA LYS A 117 -22.83 16.51 -32.01
C LYS A 117 -23.24 16.17 -30.57
N VAL A 118 -24.43 15.59 -30.38
CA VAL A 118 -24.89 15.15 -29.05
C VAL A 118 -23.97 14.06 -28.49
N ARG A 119 -23.59 13.07 -29.31
CA ARG A 119 -22.67 12.01 -28.89
C ARG A 119 -21.30 12.55 -28.52
N LEU A 120 -20.77 13.50 -29.29
CA LEU A 120 -19.50 14.16 -28.98
C LEU A 120 -19.57 14.96 -27.68
N ALA A 121 -20.66 15.72 -27.47
CA ALA A 121 -20.85 16.49 -26.24
C ALA A 121 -20.92 15.56 -25.00
N ARG A 122 -21.66 14.44 -25.11
CA ARG A 122 -21.71 13.43 -24.05
C ARG A 122 -20.33 12.84 -23.76
N LEU A 123 -19.58 12.45 -24.79
CA LEU A 123 -18.24 11.87 -24.62
C LEU A 123 -17.28 12.84 -23.93
N LYS A 124 -17.35 14.14 -24.27
CA LYS A 124 -16.54 15.18 -23.64
C LYS A 124 -16.88 15.35 -22.16
N LEU A 125 -18.18 15.39 -21.84
CA LEU A 125 -18.64 15.52 -20.47
C LEU A 125 -18.25 14.31 -19.62
N GLU A 126 -18.40 13.09 -20.16
CA GLU A 126 -17.98 11.85 -19.49
C GLU A 126 -16.46 11.81 -19.25
N ALA A 127 -15.66 12.28 -20.22
CA ALA A 127 -14.22 12.37 -20.05
C ALA A 127 -13.81 13.37 -18.96
N GLU A 128 -14.44 14.55 -18.93
CA GLU A 128 -14.20 15.57 -17.91
C GLU A 128 -14.64 15.11 -16.51
N GLU A 129 -15.79 14.46 -16.40
CA GLU A 129 -16.29 13.89 -15.14
C GLU A 129 -15.33 12.84 -14.61
N ARG A 130 -14.85 11.93 -15.46
CA ARG A 130 -13.88 10.90 -15.10
C ARG A 130 -12.52 11.49 -14.70
N GLU A 131 -12.14 12.65 -15.21
CA GLU A 131 -10.94 13.36 -14.77
C GLU A 131 -11.14 14.01 -13.40
N LYS A 132 -12.31 14.64 -13.17
CA LYS A 132 -12.66 15.21 -11.86
C LYS A 132 -12.73 14.14 -10.77
N GLU A 133 -13.31 12.97 -11.08
CA GLU A 133 -13.36 11.83 -10.17
C GLU A 133 -11.95 11.38 -9.79
N ARG A 134 -11.06 11.16 -10.77
CA ARG A 134 -9.65 10.81 -10.50
C ARG A 134 -8.94 11.87 -9.67
N ALA A 135 -9.19 13.15 -9.93
CA ALA A 135 -8.61 14.25 -9.17
C ALA A 135 -9.16 14.30 -7.73
N ALA A 136 -10.45 14.03 -7.54
CA ALA A 136 -11.08 13.94 -6.23
C ALA A 136 -10.53 12.75 -5.43
N ASP A 137 -10.41 11.58 -6.05
CA ASP A 137 -9.82 10.39 -5.44
C ASP A 137 -8.36 10.61 -5.03
N TYR A 138 -7.59 11.32 -5.86
CA TYR A 138 -6.22 11.68 -5.53
C TYR A 138 -6.17 12.63 -4.33
N ARG A 139 -7.00 13.69 -4.35
CA ARG A 139 -7.10 14.63 -3.21
C ARG A 139 -7.55 13.94 -1.93
N HIS A 140 -8.49 13.01 -2.02
CA HIS A 140 -8.97 12.24 -0.87
C HIS A 140 -7.85 11.38 -0.29
N ARG A 141 -7.10 10.66 -1.13
CA ARG A 141 -5.93 9.88 -0.70
C ARG A 141 -4.85 10.75 -0.04
N GLU A 142 -4.56 11.92 -0.60
CA GLU A 142 -3.62 12.86 0.03
C GLU A 142 -4.12 13.38 1.37
N ALA A 143 -5.42 13.70 1.49
CA ALA A 143 -6.00 14.14 2.75
C ALA A 143 -5.92 13.06 3.84
N MET A 144 -6.23 11.80 3.49
CA MET A 144 -6.12 10.66 4.40
C MET A 144 -4.68 10.45 4.89
N ARG A 145 -3.70 10.51 3.99
CA ARG A 145 -2.29 10.37 4.34
C ARG A 145 -1.81 11.48 5.28
N LYS A 146 -2.25 12.72 5.05
CA LYS A 146 -1.91 13.85 5.94
C LYS A 146 -2.50 13.65 7.33
N LEU A 147 -3.77 13.22 7.40
CA LEU A 147 -4.43 12.96 8.67
C LEU A 147 -3.75 11.81 9.45
N GLU A 148 -3.32 10.76 8.75
CA GLU A 148 -2.59 9.63 9.33
C GLU A 148 -1.24 10.08 9.93
N LEU A 149 -0.45 10.85 9.18
CA LEU A 149 0.81 11.40 9.66
C LEU A 149 0.63 12.33 10.87
N ASP A 150 -0.41 13.15 10.87
CA ASP A 150 -0.72 14.04 11.99
C ASP A 150 -1.10 13.24 13.25
N ALA A 151 -1.89 12.18 13.10
CA ALA A 151 -2.23 11.29 14.20
C ALA A 151 -0.99 10.54 14.73
N GLU A 152 -0.12 10.06 13.84
CA GLU A 152 1.13 9.39 14.21
C GLU A 152 2.06 10.33 14.97
N MET A 153 2.20 11.58 14.51
CA MET A 153 2.98 12.62 15.19
C MET A 153 2.43 12.90 16.59
N GLN A 154 1.11 13.06 16.73
CA GLN A 154 0.48 13.28 18.03
C GLN A 154 0.70 12.11 18.98
N HIS A 155 0.57 10.88 18.48
CA HIS A 155 0.83 9.67 19.26
C HIS A 155 2.31 9.58 19.69
N ALA A 156 3.25 9.88 18.80
CA ALA A 156 4.68 9.90 19.11
C ALA A 156 5.02 10.93 20.20
N VAL A 157 4.41 12.13 20.13
CA VAL A 157 4.57 13.16 21.15
C VAL A 157 3.97 12.71 22.48
N ALA A 158 2.76 12.15 22.48
CA ALA A 158 2.11 11.65 23.68
C ALA A 158 2.92 10.53 24.35
N LYS A 159 3.43 9.59 23.55
CA LYS A 159 4.31 8.51 24.02
C LYS A 159 5.58 9.06 24.68
N LYS A 160 6.29 9.96 24.00
CA LYS A 160 7.51 10.59 24.56
C LYS A 160 7.24 11.35 25.85
N LYS A 161 6.10 12.05 25.96
CA LYS A 161 5.70 12.73 27.21
C LYS A 161 5.48 11.74 28.35
N LEU A 162 4.80 10.62 28.08
CA LEU A 162 4.54 9.59 29.09
C LEU A 162 5.83 8.88 29.52
N GLU A 163 6.74 8.61 28.58
CA GLU A 163 8.08 8.07 28.87
C GLU A 163 8.89 9.03 29.76
N ALA A 164 8.91 10.32 29.45
CA ALA A 164 9.59 11.33 30.26
C ALA A 164 8.96 11.48 31.66
N GLU A 165 7.63 11.38 31.79
CA GLU A 165 6.96 11.38 33.10
C GLU A 165 7.30 10.13 33.92
N LEU A 166 7.37 8.96 33.28
CA LEU A 166 7.76 7.70 33.93
C LEU A 166 9.22 7.78 34.41
N GLU A 167 10.13 8.28 33.57
CA GLU A 167 11.53 8.48 33.94
C GLU A 167 11.66 9.46 35.11
N LYS A 168 10.92 10.57 35.10
CA LYS A 168 10.85 11.51 36.23
C LYS A 168 10.39 10.80 37.51
N LYS A 169 9.27 10.06 37.48
CA LYS A 169 8.78 9.30 38.64
C LYS A 169 9.78 8.26 39.12
N ARG A 170 10.50 7.61 38.21
CA ARG A 170 11.56 6.65 38.54
C ARG A 170 12.75 7.32 39.23
N LEU A 171 13.10 8.55 38.86
CA LEU A 171 14.11 9.34 39.55
C LEU A 171 13.59 9.78 40.93
N ASP A 172 12.37 10.32 41.02
CA ASP A 172 11.76 10.75 42.27
C ASP A 172 11.68 9.60 43.31
N CYS A 173 11.38 8.36 42.88
CA CYS A 173 11.40 7.17 43.74
C CYS A 173 12.81 6.71 44.15
N GLN A 174 13.86 7.05 43.40
CA GLN A 174 15.25 6.76 43.76
C GLN A 174 15.84 7.76 44.76
N PHE A 175 15.29 8.98 44.83
CA PHE A 175 15.71 10.04 45.76
C PHE A 175 14.82 10.16 47.01
N LEU A 176 13.80 9.33 47.17
CA LEU A 176 13.12 9.20 48.46
C LEU A 176 14.14 8.70 49.50
N PRO A 177 14.37 9.44 50.61
CA PRO A 177 15.15 8.91 51.71
C PRO A 177 14.47 7.61 52.14
N LYS A 178 15.25 6.52 52.23
CA LYS A 178 14.85 5.32 52.97
C LYS A 178 14.41 5.81 54.34
N SER A 179 13.11 5.93 54.56
CA SER A 179 12.61 6.35 55.86
C SER A 179 13.06 5.29 56.86
N PRO A 180 13.80 5.67 57.93
CA PRO A 180 13.96 4.78 59.04
C PRO A 180 12.58 4.67 59.68
N ILE A 181 11.86 3.59 59.40
CA ILE A 181 10.69 3.22 60.18
C ILE A 181 11.21 2.89 61.58
N THR A 182 11.18 3.90 62.45
CA THR A 182 11.29 3.77 63.89
C THR A 182 10.09 2.99 64.38
N LEU A 183 10.27 1.71 64.69
CA LEU A 183 9.44 0.98 65.64
C LEU A 183 10.32 -0.01 66.41
N GLN A 184 10.52 0.28 67.70
CA GLN A 184 10.85 -0.69 68.74
C GLN A 184 9.93 -0.40 69.95
N PRO A 185 9.68 -1.35 70.88
CA PRO A 185 10.32 -2.67 71.06
C PRO A 185 9.32 -3.85 71.25
N ASP A 186 9.88 -5.06 71.42
CA ASP A 186 9.27 -6.31 71.95
C ASP A 186 8.46 -7.21 71.00
N ALA A 187 9.16 -7.92 70.09
CA ALA A 187 8.73 -9.24 69.61
C ALA A 187 9.93 -10.04 69.08
N PRO A 188 9.96 -11.39 69.23
CA PRO A 188 11.11 -12.22 68.88
C PRO A 188 11.48 -12.07 67.41
N ALA A 189 12.78 -11.98 67.16
CA ALA A 189 13.40 -11.69 65.87
C ALA A 189 13.01 -12.69 64.77
N TYR A 190 11.96 -12.38 64.02
CA TYR A 190 11.83 -12.83 62.65
C TYR A 190 12.57 -11.82 61.77
N PRO A 191 13.48 -12.24 60.86
CA PRO A 191 14.10 -11.31 59.94
C PRO A 191 12.98 -10.72 59.07
N ASN A 192 12.69 -9.43 59.26
CA ASN A 192 11.79 -8.63 58.43
C ASN A 192 12.34 -8.57 57.01
N LYS A 193 12.17 -9.65 56.25
CA LYS A 193 12.35 -9.68 54.82
C LYS A 193 11.12 -9.01 54.21
N PRO A 194 11.27 -8.00 53.34
CA PRO A 194 10.14 -7.48 52.61
C PRO A 194 9.45 -8.62 51.87
N PHE A 195 8.11 -8.61 51.84
CA PHE A 195 7.33 -9.62 51.14
C PHE A 195 7.73 -9.63 49.65
N ASP A 196 8.45 -10.68 49.26
CA ASP A 196 8.89 -10.87 47.88
C ASP A 196 7.83 -11.69 47.14
N ALA A 197 6.94 -11.00 46.42
CA ALA A 197 5.87 -11.63 45.65
C ALA A 197 6.43 -12.73 44.73
N SER A 198 7.61 -12.52 44.14
CA SER A 198 8.27 -13.47 43.24
C SER A 198 8.51 -14.83 43.88
N ARG A 199 8.86 -14.86 45.18
CA ARG A 199 9.07 -16.11 45.93
C ARG A 199 7.77 -16.80 46.32
N HIS A 200 6.66 -16.07 46.37
CA HIS A 200 5.36 -16.58 46.80
C HIS A 200 4.43 -16.90 45.62
N ILE A 201 4.76 -16.49 44.39
CA ILE A 201 4.04 -16.93 43.18
C ILE A 201 4.03 -18.45 43.05
N ALA A 202 5.11 -19.13 43.48
CA ALA A 202 5.18 -20.59 43.47
C ALA A 202 4.19 -21.27 44.46
N LEU A 203 3.65 -20.52 45.42
CA LEU A 203 2.61 -21.00 46.34
C LEU A 203 1.20 -20.83 45.77
N VAL A 204 1.04 -20.08 44.67
CA VAL A 204 -0.23 -19.96 43.98
C VAL A 204 -0.41 -21.21 43.11
N PRO A 205 -1.53 -21.94 43.25
CA PRO A 205 -1.85 -23.04 42.35
C PRO A 205 -1.73 -22.58 40.89
N GLN A 206 -1.08 -23.40 40.06
CA GLN A 206 -0.96 -23.08 38.64
C GLN A 206 -2.36 -23.05 38.02
N PHE A 207 -2.70 -21.92 37.43
CA PHE A 207 -3.95 -21.77 36.69
C PHE A 207 -4.03 -22.77 35.54
N ARG A 208 -5.14 -23.49 35.43
CA ARG A 208 -5.43 -24.37 34.29
C ARG A 208 -6.64 -23.85 33.52
N GLU A 209 -6.54 -23.80 32.19
CA GLU A 209 -7.64 -23.30 31.33
C GLU A 209 -8.94 -24.10 31.47
N HIS A 210 -8.87 -25.40 31.78
CA HIS A 210 -10.05 -26.23 31.98
C HIS A 210 -10.79 -25.95 33.30
N GLU A 211 -10.19 -25.19 34.23
CA GLU A 211 -10.83 -24.81 35.50
C GLU A 211 -11.63 -23.51 35.38
N ILE A 212 -11.48 -22.79 34.25
CA ILE A 212 -12.12 -21.49 33.99
C ILE A 212 -13.63 -21.59 34.20
N ASP A 213 -14.27 -22.58 33.61
CA ASP A 213 -15.72 -22.73 33.67
C ASP A 213 -16.20 -23.01 35.11
N ALA A 214 -15.45 -23.79 35.88
CA ALA A 214 -15.76 -24.05 37.29
C ALA A 214 -15.61 -22.79 38.16
N TYR A 215 -14.60 -21.96 37.90
CA TYR A 215 -14.45 -20.67 38.57
C TYR A 215 -15.55 -19.68 38.18
N PHE A 216 -15.95 -19.64 36.90
CA PHE A 216 -17.06 -18.80 36.44
C PHE A 216 -18.39 -19.18 37.08
N GLU A 217 -18.69 -20.47 37.21
CA GLU A 217 -19.90 -20.93 37.91
C GLU A 217 -19.85 -20.58 39.41
N SER A 218 -18.72 -20.83 40.08
CA SER A 218 -18.53 -20.45 41.49
C SER A 218 -18.68 -18.93 41.70
N LEU A 219 -18.17 -18.13 40.76
CA LEU A 219 -18.23 -16.68 40.81
C LEU A 219 -19.64 -16.14 40.53
N LYS A 220 -20.41 -16.77 39.64
CA LYS A 220 -21.84 -16.44 39.44
C LYS A 220 -22.66 -16.69 40.70
N GLU A 221 -22.35 -17.73 41.47
CA GLU A 221 -23.01 -18.03 42.74
C GLU A 221 -22.61 -17.06 43.85
N LEU A 222 -21.33 -16.65 43.90
CA LEU A 222 -20.81 -15.73 44.91
C LEU A 222 -21.11 -14.24 44.62
N LEU A 223 -21.27 -13.83 43.35
CA LEU A 223 -21.50 -12.43 42.98
C LEU A 223 -22.75 -11.82 43.63
N PRO A 224 -23.90 -12.51 43.65
CA PRO A 224 -25.10 -12.03 44.34
C PRO A 224 -24.88 -11.87 45.85
N LEU A 225 -24.13 -12.79 46.47
CA LEU A 225 -23.83 -12.75 47.90
C LEU A 225 -22.92 -11.57 48.27
N LEU A 226 -21.90 -11.30 47.44
CA LEU A 226 -20.97 -10.18 47.60
C LEU A 226 -21.64 -8.83 47.33
N ASN A 227 -22.55 -8.77 46.36
CA ASN A 227 -23.33 -7.56 46.09
C ASN A 227 -24.41 -7.31 47.18
N GLY A 228 -24.92 -8.37 47.83
CA GLY A 228 -25.79 -8.25 49.00
C GLY A 228 -25.09 -7.67 50.23
N GLN A 229 -23.79 -7.96 50.43
CA GLN A 229 -22.99 -7.40 51.54
C GLN A 229 -22.75 -5.88 51.42
N LYS A 230 -22.80 -5.32 50.20
CA LYS A 230 -22.75 -3.86 49.99
C LYS A 230 -24.03 -3.13 50.45
N MET A 231 -25.12 -3.87 50.70
CA MET A 231 -26.39 -3.32 51.18
C MET A 231 -26.55 -3.37 52.70
N LEU A 232 -25.75 -4.17 53.43
CA LEU A 232 -25.79 -4.22 54.90
C LEU A 232 -24.80 -3.27 55.60
N GLY A 233 -23.84 -2.69 54.87
CA GLY A 233 -22.89 -1.70 55.41
C GLY A 233 -23.38 -0.24 55.39
N ARG A 234 -24.67 0.01 55.11
CA ARG A 234 -25.31 1.34 55.11
C ARG A 234 -26.51 1.39 56.06
N LEU A 235 -26.27 1.07 57.32
CA LEU A 235 -27.16 1.36 58.45
C LEU A 235 -26.34 2.06 59.54
#